data_AF-U7GY40-F1
#
_entry.id   AF-U7GY40-F1
#
_cell.length_a   1.000
_cell.length_b   1.000
_cell.length_c   1.000
_cell.angle_alpha   90.00
_cell.angle_beta   90.00
_cell.angle_gamma   90.00
#
_symmetry.space_group_name_H-M   'P 1'
#
loop_
_entity.id
_entity.type
_entity.pdbx_description
1 polymer ?
#
loop_
_entity_poly.entity_id
_entity_poly.type
_entity_poly.pdbx_seq_one_letter_code
_entity_poly.pdbx_strand_id
1 'polypeptide(L)'
;MKGDLYHANWDGIEAVAYEYKIINQYSGSIVHGNLEIILQKFGAPDERIVLNLSGVPAGKRLPALIGIWEYLRCFMTVGPWFDEAGRKTESRNTFIEKGLKSGRVSFLDQLLQGRKFIGEERKEGNGISGSAFLYWLDSYLLFPFAFGMECVQKIDRMRSGKHWPDVVQERLDPNGPTSRHPD
;
A
#
# COMPACT_ATOMS: atom_id res chain seq x y z
N MET A 1 -23.28 -7.92 9.61
CA MET A 1 -22.49 -8.30 10.81
C MET A 1 -22.09 -7.02 11.51
N LYS A 2 -22.43 -6.86 12.80
CA LYS A 2 -21.87 -5.77 13.61
C LYS A 2 -20.42 -6.14 13.89
N GLY A 3 -19.48 -5.54 13.15
CA GLY A 3 -18.05 -5.71 13.41
C GLY A 3 -17.62 -4.82 14.57
N ASP A 4 -16.66 -5.30 15.35
CA ASP A 4 -16.01 -4.48 16.37
C ASP A 4 -15.10 -3.45 15.69
N LEU A 5 -15.28 -2.17 16.06
CA LEU A 5 -14.48 -1.07 15.54
C LEU A 5 -13.29 -0.81 16.47
N TYR A 6 -12.09 -0.77 15.89
CA TYR A 6 -10.86 -0.43 16.60
C TYR A 6 -10.27 0.85 16.02
N HIS A 7 -9.78 1.74 16.88
CA HIS A 7 -9.20 3.02 16.49
C HIS A 7 -8.05 3.42 17.41
N ALA A 8 -7.23 4.36 16.95
CA ALA A 8 -6.25 5.05 17.78
C ALA A 8 -6.32 6.54 17.46
N ASN A 9 -6.22 7.37 18.50
CA ASN A 9 -6.02 8.80 18.28
C ASN A 9 -4.61 9.01 17.75
N TRP A 10 -4.48 9.90 16.76
CA TRP A 10 -3.18 10.24 16.21
C TRP A 10 -2.27 10.87 17.28
N ASP A 11 -2.84 11.76 18.10
CA ASP A 11 -2.16 12.32 19.25
C ASP A 11 -2.00 11.23 20.32
N GLY A 12 -0.77 10.77 20.50
CA GLY A 12 -0.44 9.68 21.42
C GLY A 12 -0.46 8.28 20.79
N ILE A 13 -0.49 8.16 19.47
CA ILE A 13 -0.34 6.85 18.81
C ILE A 13 1.01 6.21 19.15
N GLU A 14 0.97 4.97 19.62
CA GLU A 14 2.15 4.16 19.87
C GLU A 14 2.41 3.25 18.67
N ALA A 15 3.61 3.37 18.10
CA ALA A 15 4.07 2.56 17.00
C ALA A 15 5.45 1.97 17.29
N VAL A 16 5.64 0.72 16.91
CA VAL A 16 6.93 0.01 17.06
C VAL A 16 7.33 -0.54 15.71
N ALA A 17 8.52 -0.15 15.25
CA ALA A 17 9.15 -0.71 14.08
C ALA A 17 10.31 -1.61 14.51
N TYR A 18 10.34 -2.84 14.01
CA TYR A 18 11.41 -3.77 14.33
C TYR A 18 11.76 -4.66 13.13
N GLU A 19 13.02 -5.10 13.11
CA GLU A 19 13.55 -6.01 12.10
C GLU A 19 14.02 -7.28 12.78
N TYR A 20 13.64 -8.42 12.23
CA TYR A 20 14.08 -9.73 12.68
C TYR A 20 14.37 -10.62 11.48
N LYS A 21 15.09 -11.71 11.73
CA LYS A 21 15.53 -12.62 10.69
C LYS A 21 14.99 -14.01 10.96
N ILE A 22 14.23 -14.55 10.01
CA ILE A 22 13.78 -15.94 10.05
C ILE A 22 14.78 -16.76 9.23
N ILE A 23 15.26 -17.84 9.83
CA ILE A 23 16.12 -18.81 9.18
C ILE A 23 15.37 -20.13 9.16
N ASN A 24 15.09 -20.67 7.97
CA ASN A 24 14.53 -22.00 7.82
C ASN A 24 15.19 -22.76 6.66
N GLN A 25 14.94 -24.07 6.60
CA GLN A 25 15.58 -24.97 5.63
C GLN A 25 15.09 -24.77 4.18
N TYR A 26 13.86 -24.26 4.00
CA TYR A 26 13.20 -24.17 2.69
C TYR A 26 13.33 -22.80 2.01
N SER A 27 13.54 -21.74 2.79
CA SER A 27 13.54 -20.34 2.37
C SER A 27 14.84 -19.63 2.76
N GLY A 28 15.80 -20.35 3.34
CA GLY A 28 17.07 -19.81 3.77
C GLY A 28 16.91 -18.72 4.82
N SER A 29 17.63 -17.62 4.63
CA SER A 29 17.67 -16.48 5.54
C SER A 29 16.84 -15.33 4.97
N ILE A 30 15.66 -15.08 5.55
CA ILE A 30 14.79 -13.97 5.15
C ILE A 30 14.75 -12.95 6.27
N VAL A 31 14.90 -11.69 5.88
CA VAL A 31 14.73 -10.56 6.80
C VAL A 31 13.28 -10.11 6.75
N HIS A 32 12.70 -9.93 7.92
CA HIS A 32 11.34 -9.50 8.13
C HIS A 32 11.35 -8.17 8.87
N GLY A 33 10.65 -7.20 8.29
CA GLY A 33 10.43 -5.91 8.90
C GLY A 33 8.96 -5.73 9.25
N ASN A 34 8.66 -5.46 10.52
CA ASN A 34 7.30 -5.21 11.02
C ASN A 34 7.16 -3.77 11.52
N LEU A 35 6.04 -3.14 11.17
CA LEU A 35 5.59 -1.87 11.73
C LEU A 35 4.23 -2.11 12.36
N GLU A 36 4.15 -2.00 13.67
CA GLU A 36 2.97 -2.32 14.46
C GLU A 36 2.46 -1.09 15.19
N ILE A 37 1.14 -0.94 15.25
CA ILE A 37 0.46 0.11 16.02
C ILE A 37 -0.56 -0.51 16.97
N ILE A 38 -0.83 0.17 18.08
CA ILE A 38 -1.85 -0.25 19.05
C ILE A 38 -3.17 0.45 18.74
N LEU A 39 -4.24 -0.32 18.61
CA LEU A 39 -5.61 0.16 18.45
C LEU A 39 -6.45 -0.22 19.66
N GLN A 40 -7.38 0.64 20.04
CA GLN A 40 -8.34 0.44 21.14
C GLN A 40 -9.74 0.21 20.57
N LYS A 41 -10.54 -0.62 21.22
CA LYS A 41 -11.91 -0.87 20.81
C LYS A 41 -12.80 0.34 21.12
N PHE A 42 -13.64 0.69 20.15
CA PHE A 42 -14.60 1.76 20.29
C PHE A 42 -15.58 1.47 21.45
N GLY A 43 -15.61 2.37 22.45
CA GLY A 43 -16.44 2.22 23.65
C GLY A 43 -15.88 1.28 24.74
N ALA A 44 -14.69 0.69 24.53
CA ALA A 44 -14.02 -0.19 25.50
C ALA A 44 -12.48 -0.02 25.42
N PRO A 45 -11.92 1.05 26.02
CA PRO A 45 -10.50 1.43 25.86
C PRO A 45 -9.49 0.42 26.45
N ASP A 46 -9.96 -0.47 27.33
CA ASP A 46 -9.16 -1.56 27.91
C ASP A 46 -8.96 -2.72 26.92
N GLU A 47 -9.84 -2.87 25.92
CA GLU A 47 -9.68 -3.85 24.85
C GLU A 47 -8.78 -3.26 23.76
N ARG A 48 -7.55 -3.77 23.67
CA ARG A 48 -6.55 -3.29 22.69
C ARG A 48 -6.07 -4.41 21.78
N ILE A 49 -5.81 -4.09 20.52
CA ILE A 49 -5.22 -4.98 19.53
C ILE A 49 -3.99 -4.35 18.90
N VAL A 50 -3.07 -5.19 18.45
CA VAL A 50 -1.91 -4.76 17.67
C VAL A 50 -2.22 -4.97 16.19
N LEU A 51 -2.10 -3.91 15.39
CA LEU A 51 -2.25 -3.95 13.95
C LEU A 51 -0.89 -3.81 13.28
N ASN A 52 -0.55 -4.75 12.42
CA ASN A 52 0.63 -4.67 11.57
C ASN A 52 0.33 -3.85 10.30
N LEU A 53 0.91 -2.65 10.20
CA LEU A 53 0.79 -1.75 9.06
C LEU A 53 1.69 -2.14 7.88
N SER A 54 2.71 -2.94 8.12
CA SER A 54 3.67 -3.33 7.08
C SER A 54 3.09 -4.35 6.09
N GLY A 55 1.93 -4.95 6.33
CA GLY A 55 1.35 -5.97 5.43
C GLY A 55 2.26 -7.20 5.36
N VAL A 56 2.65 -7.63 4.15
CA VAL A 56 3.62 -8.73 3.99
C VAL A 56 5.00 -8.28 4.49
N PRO A 57 5.55 -8.89 5.55
CA PRO A 57 6.74 -8.39 6.22
C PRO A 57 8.05 -8.89 5.58
N ALA A 58 7.98 -9.96 4.78
CA ALA A 58 9.13 -10.59 4.15
C ALA A 58 9.84 -9.63 3.19
N GLY A 59 11.16 -9.52 3.34
CA GLY A 59 12.03 -8.69 2.51
C GLY A 59 12.04 -7.20 2.87
N LYS A 60 11.18 -6.75 3.80
CA LYS A 60 11.19 -5.37 4.27
C LYS A 60 12.30 -5.14 5.29
N ARG A 61 12.92 -3.97 5.22
CA ARG A 61 13.99 -3.52 6.12
C ARG A 61 13.51 -2.36 6.97
N LEU A 62 14.11 -2.20 8.14
CA LEU A 62 13.76 -1.14 9.09
C LEU A 62 13.73 0.27 8.45
N PRO A 63 14.68 0.69 7.59
CA PRO A 63 14.64 2.01 6.96
C PRO A 63 13.39 2.24 6.10
N ALA A 64 12.90 1.20 5.42
CA ALA A 64 11.67 1.31 4.63
C ALA A 64 10.43 1.50 5.52
N LEU A 65 10.41 0.84 6.69
CA LEU A 65 9.32 0.98 7.66
C LEU A 65 9.31 2.35 8.32
N ILE A 66 10.49 2.87 8.65
CA ILE A 66 10.66 4.25 9.16
C ILE A 66 10.15 5.24 8.11
N GLY A 67 10.50 5.04 6.83
CA GLY A 67 9.99 5.88 5.74
C GLY A 67 8.47 5.85 5.62
N ILE A 68 7.85 4.68 5.77
CA ILE A 68 6.37 4.54 5.79
C ILE A 68 5.79 5.29 6.99
N TRP A 69 6.38 5.17 8.16
CA TRP A 69 5.92 5.84 9.37
C TRP A 69 6.03 7.36 9.25
N GLU A 70 7.16 7.89 8.79
CA GLU A 70 7.34 9.32 8.57
C GLU A 70 6.41 9.87 7.48
N TYR A 71 6.16 9.10 6.42
CA TYR A 71 5.15 9.46 5.42
C TYR A 71 3.75 9.58 6.07
N LEU A 72 3.34 8.58 6.87
CA LEU A 72 2.06 8.60 7.56
C LEU A 72 1.99 9.77 8.54
N ARG A 73 3.09 10.04 9.26
CA ARG A 73 3.18 11.17 10.17
C ARG A 73 2.98 12.49 9.45
N CYS A 74 3.73 12.76 8.38
CA CYS A 74 3.56 13.95 7.56
C CYS A 74 2.13 14.08 7.04
N PHE A 75 1.55 12.98 6.54
CA PHE A 75 0.17 12.96 6.05
C PHE A 75 -0.84 13.37 7.14
N MET A 76 -0.69 12.84 8.35
CA MET A 76 -1.61 13.09 9.45
C MET A 76 -1.42 14.48 10.10
N THR A 77 -0.19 15.01 10.12
CA THR A 77 0.10 16.32 10.75
C THR A 77 -0.03 17.49 9.78
N VAL A 78 0.45 17.34 8.54
CA VAL A 78 0.52 18.41 7.54
C VAL A 78 -0.69 18.37 6.60
N GLY A 79 -1.27 17.18 6.42
CA GLY A 79 -2.34 16.90 5.48
C GLY A 79 -1.84 16.15 4.24
N PRO A 80 -2.74 15.85 3.29
CA PRO A 80 -2.46 14.99 2.15
C PRO A 80 -1.48 15.58 1.13
N TRP A 81 -1.22 16.89 1.19
CA TRP A 81 -0.44 17.60 0.19
C TRP A 81 0.80 18.22 0.85
N PHE A 82 1.96 17.65 0.54
CA PHE A 82 3.25 18.14 1.00
C PHE A 82 4.33 18.04 -0.08
N ASP A 83 5.36 18.89 0.04
CA ASP A 83 6.54 18.90 -0.83
C ASP A 83 7.60 17.85 -0.40
N GLU A 84 8.68 17.73 -1.15
CA GLU A 84 9.81 16.82 -0.85
C GLU A 84 10.46 17.09 0.51
N ALA A 85 10.31 18.29 1.06
CA ALA A 85 10.81 18.68 2.37
C ALA A 85 9.78 18.50 3.49
N GLY A 86 8.60 17.93 3.20
CA GLY A 86 7.53 17.70 4.18
C GLY A 86 6.73 18.95 4.53
N ARG A 87 6.84 20.04 3.77
CA ARG A 87 6.09 21.28 4.00
C ARG A 87 4.72 21.21 3.34
N LYS A 88 3.71 21.78 3.99
CA LYS A 88 2.33 21.82 3.50
C LYS A 88 2.24 22.51 2.15
N THR A 89 1.54 21.90 1.21
CA THR A 89 1.12 22.55 -0.03
C THR A 89 -0.41 22.69 -0.04
N GLU A 90 -0.92 23.76 -0.65
CA GLU A 90 -2.37 23.96 -0.75
C GLU A 90 -3.01 23.01 -1.76
N SER A 91 -2.24 22.57 -2.74
CA SER A 91 -2.69 21.72 -3.83
C SER A 91 -1.73 20.57 -4.09
N ARG A 92 -2.20 19.61 -4.88
CA ARG A 92 -1.46 18.43 -5.28
C ARG A 92 -0.19 18.83 -6.05
N ASN A 93 0.97 18.49 -5.48
CA ASN A 93 2.28 18.76 -6.09
C ASN A 93 2.72 17.60 -7.01
N THR A 94 3.56 17.92 -7.99
CA THR A 94 4.27 16.99 -8.89
C THR A 94 5.00 15.86 -8.15
N PHE A 95 5.55 16.12 -6.96
CA PHE A 95 6.16 15.09 -6.10
C PHE A 95 5.16 13.98 -5.73
N ILE A 96 4.01 14.38 -5.16
CA ILE A 96 2.92 13.47 -4.79
C ILE A 96 2.34 12.79 -6.03
N GLU A 97 2.20 13.50 -7.16
CA GLU A 97 1.73 12.88 -8.40
C GLU A 97 2.69 11.80 -8.92
N LYS A 98 4.00 12.06 -8.89
CA LYS A 98 5.02 11.08 -9.26
C LYS A 98 4.97 9.87 -8.34
N GLY A 99 4.89 10.07 -7.02
CA GLY A 99 4.77 9.00 -6.03
C GLY A 99 3.49 8.17 -6.19
N LEU A 100 2.36 8.81 -6.46
CA LEU A 100 1.10 8.09 -6.69
C LEU A 100 1.10 7.35 -8.03
N LYS A 101 1.76 7.88 -9.07
CA LYS A 101 1.92 7.18 -10.35
C LYS A 101 2.84 5.96 -10.21
N SER A 102 3.95 6.06 -9.48
CA SER A 102 4.85 4.93 -9.24
C SER A 102 4.22 3.86 -8.35
N GLY A 103 3.43 4.26 -7.34
CA GLY A 103 2.71 3.33 -6.46
C GLY A 103 1.51 2.63 -7.11
N ARG A 104 1.05 3.10 -8.28
CA ARG A 104 -0.09 2.50 -8.99
C ARG A 104 0.28 1.35 -9.91
N VAL A 105 1.57 1.05 -10.06
CA VAL A 105 2.05 0.02 -10.98
C VAL A 105 1.54 -1.34 -10.51
N SER A 106 0.56 -1.86 -11.23
CA SER A 106 0.03 -3.20 -11.01
C SER A 106 0.94 -4.26 -11.64
N PHE A 107 0.82 -5.50 -11.17
CA PHE A 107 1.45 -6.64 -11.83
C PHE A 107 1.01 -6.76 -13.30
N LEU A 108 -0.25 -6.41 -13.61
CA LEU A 108 -0.74 -6.34 -14.98
C LEU A 108 -0.06 -5.23 -15.79
N ASP A 109 0.16 -4.05 -15.18
CA ASP A 109 0.89 -2.95 -15.84
C ASP A 109 2.32 -3.37 -16.18
N GLN A 110 2.99 -4.09 -15.29
CA GLN A 110 4.33 -4.63 -15.54
C GLN A 110 4.34 -5.60 -16.72
N LEU A 111 3.36 -6.51 -16.80
CA LEU A 111 3.24 -7.45 -17.93
C LEU A 111 2.95 -6.72 -19.24
N LEU A 112 2.08 -5.70 -19.22
CA LEU A 112 1.78 -4.90 -20.41
C LEU A 112 2.98 -4.04 -20.86
N GLN A 113 3.75 -3.48 -19.92
CA GLN A 113 4.98 -2.76 -20.23
C GLN A 113 6.03 -3.68 -20.87
N GLY A 114 6.22 -4.90 -20.33
CA GLY A 114 7.10 -5.90 -20.93
C GLY A 114 6.72 -6.24 -22.37
N ARG A 115 5.41 -6.38 -22.65
CA ARG A 115 4.92 -6.61 -24.03
C ARG A 115 5.20 -5.44 -24.97
N LYS A 116 5.07 -4.19 -24.50
CA LYS A 116 5.36 -3.00 -25.30
C LYS A 116 6.85 -2.92 -25.66
N PHE A 117 7.72 -3.16 -24.69
CA PHE A 117 9.17 -3.21 -24.89
C PHE A 117 9.58 -4.22 -25.98
N ILE A 118 9.02 -5.43 -25.93
CA ILE A 118 9.26 -6.47 -26.96
C ILE A 118 8.73 -6.03 -28.34
N GLY A 119 7.60 -5.33 -28.38
CA GLY A 119 7.04 -4.77 -29.60
C GLY A 119 7.89 -3.66 -30.22
N GLU A 120 8.61 -2.90 -29.39
CA GLU A 120 9.56 -1.87 -29.79
C GLU A 120 10.87 -2.49 -30.32
N GLU A 121 11.46 -3.46 -29.61
CA GLU A 121 12.63 -4.21 -30.10
C GLU A 121 12.37 -4.86 -31.47
N ARG A 122 11.17 -5.42 -31.66
CA ARG A 122 10.75 -6.01 -32.95
C ARG A 122 10.68 -4.97 -34.08
N LYS A 123 10.36 -3.71 -33.78
CA LYS A 123 10.29 -2.61 -34.75
C LYS A 123 11.67 -2.04 -35.08
N GLU A 124 12.61 -2.09 -34.14
CA GLU A 124 13.99 -1.60 -34.32
C GLU A 124 14.86 -2.53 -35.19
N GLY A 125 14.34 -3.69 -35.60
CA GLY A 125 14.99 -4.56 -36.59
C GLY A 125 16.15 -5.40 -36.07
N ASN A 126 16.50 -5.27 -34.79
CA ASN A 126 17.30 -6.26 -34.09
C ASN A 126 16.43 -7.48 -33.82
N GLY A 127 16.85 -8.66 -34.30
CA GLY A 127 16.11 -9.90 -34.09
C GLY A 127 15.71 -10.10 -32.62
N ILE A 128 14.52 -10.65 -32.39
CA ILE A 128 13.99 -10.90 -31.05
C ILE A 128 14.97 -11.81 -30.31
N SER A 129 15.63 -11.29 -29.28
CA SER A 129 16.51 -12.10 -28.42
C SER A 129 15.72 -13.27 -27.83
N GLY A 130 16.34 -14.44 -27.67
CA GLY A 130 15.68 -15.61 -27.07
C GLY A 130 15.09 -15.31 -25.68
N SER A 131 15.70 -14.39 -24.93
CA SER A 131 15.17 -13.88 -23.67
C SER A 131 13.88 -13.07 -23.86
N ALA A 132 13.78 -12.24 -24.89
CA ALA A 132 12.59 -11.45 -25.20
C ALA A 132 11.41 -12.35 -25.59
N PHE A 133 11.66 -13.46 -26.29
CA PHE A 133 10.62 -14.46 -26.58
C PHE A 133 10.12 -15.19 -25.32
N LEU A 134 11.02 -15.55 -24.40
CA LEU A 134 10.62 -16.15 -23.12
C LEU A 134 9.79 -15.19 -22.28
N TYR A 135 10.18 -13.91 -22.19
CA TYR A 135 9.38 -12.87 -21.54
C TYR A 135 8.02 -12.67 -22.21
N TRP A 136 7.97 -12.72 -23.54
CA TRP A 136 6.70 -12.65 -24.27
C TRP A 136 5.78 -13.81 -23.87
N LEU A 137 6.29 -15.05 -23.92
CA LEU A 137 5.52 -16.24 -23.59
C LEU A 137 5.04 -16.24 -22.13
N ASP A 138 5.93 -15.93 -21.19
CA ASP A 138 5.61 -15.77 -19.77
C ASP A 138 4.53 -14.70 -19.56
N SER A 139 4.62 -13.59 -20.29
CA SER A 139 3.61 -12.53 -20.20
C SER A 139 2.22 -12.99 -20.64
N TYR A 140 2.10 -13.94 -21.58
CA TYR A 140 0.81 -14.50 -22.00
C TYR A 140 0.27 -15.50 -21.01
N LEU A 141 1.13 -16.36 -20.46
CA LEU A 141 0.76 -17.35 -19.45
C LEU A 141 0.31 -16.70 -18.13
N LEU A 142 0.98 -15.63 -17.70
CA LEU A 142 0.70 -14.94 -16.45
C LEU A 142 -0.41 -13.89 -16.55
N PHE A 143 -0.79 -13.48 -17.77
CA PHE A 143 -1.86 -12.49 -17.99
C PHE A 143 -3.20 -12.84 -17.33
N PRO A 144 -3.77 -14.05 -17.49
CA PRO A 144 -5.04 -14.38 -16.84
C PRO A 144 -4.94 -14.32 -15.31
N PHE A 145 -3.80 -14.71 -14.74
CA PHE A 145 -3.56 -14.60 -13.30
C PHE A 145 -3.48 -13.14 -12.85
N ALA A 146 -2.74 -12.31 -13.57
CA ALA A 146 -2.61 -10.88 -13.30
C ALA A 146 -3.95 -10.13 -13.40
N PHE A 147 -4.71 -10.40 -14.46
CA PHE A 147 -6.04 -9.83 -14.66
C PHE A 147 -7.03 -10.29 -13.58
N GLY A 148 -6.98 -11.57 -13.20
CA GLY A 148 -7.77 -12.11 -12.10
C GLY A 148 -7.49 -11.38 -10.78
N MET A 149 -6.21 -11.14 -10.45
CA MET A 149 -5.83 -10.39 -9.25
C MET A 149 -6.36 -8.95 -9.28
N GLU A 150 -6.28 -8.24 -10.41
CA GLU A 150 -6.85 -6.89 -10.52
C GLU A 150 -8.36 -6.88 -10.34
N CYS A 151 -9.07 -7.83 -10.95
CA CYS A 151 -10.51 -7.97 -10.78
C CYS A 151 -10.88 -8.19 -9.32
N VAL A 152 -10.20 -9.09 -8.63
CA VAL A 152 -10.41 -9.36 -7.20
C VAL A 152 -10.14 -8.11 -6.37
N GLN A 153 -8.99 -7.46 -6.55
CA GLN A 153 -8.66 -6.22 -5.84
C GLN A 153 -9.68 -5.11 -6.08
N LYS A 154 -10.19 -4.96 -7.32
CA LYS A 154 -11.23 -3.98 -7.66
C LYS A 154 -12.55 -4.30 -6.96
N ILE A 155 -12.96 -5.57 -6.96
CA ILE A 155 -14.17 -6.03 -6.27
C ILE A 155 -14.03 -5.82 -4.76
N ASP A 156 -12.90 -6.17 -4.17
CA ASP A 156 -12.65 -6.02 -2.74
C ASP A 156 -12.65 -4.55 -2.31
N ARG A 157 -12.04 -3.66 -3.09
CA ARG A 157 -12.12 -2.21 -2.86
C ARG A 157 -13.57 -1.71 -2.90
N MET A 158 -14.35 -2.14 -3.90
CA MET A 158 -15.77 -1.78 -4.01
C MET A 158 -16.60 -2.33 -2.84
N ARG A 159 -16.34 -3.57 -2.42
CA ARG A 159 -17.04 -4.20 -1.30
C ARG A 159 -16.66 -3.56 0.02
N SER A 160 -15.38 -3.31 0.26
CA SER A 160 -14.89 -2.64 1.47
C SER A 160 -15.63 -1.32 1.67
N GLY A 161 -15.67 -0.46 0.65
CA GLY A 161 -16.41 0.81 0.69
C GLY A 161 -17.85 0.69 1.16
N LYS A 162 -18.59 -0.32 0.66
CA LYS A 162 -20.02 -0.52 0.96
C LYS A 162 -20.31 -1.13 2.32
N HIS A 163 -19.34 -1.78 2.96
CA HIS A 163 -19.53 -2.49 4.23
C HIS A 163 -19.03 -1.68 5.44
N TRP A 164 -18.41 -0.53 5.23
CA TRP A 164 -18.02 0.34 6.33
C TRP A 164 -19.25 0.95 7.01
N PRO A 165 -19.27 1.09 8.34
CA PRO A 165 -20.28 1.85 9.05
C PRO A 165 -20.36 3.30 8.54
N ASP A 166 -21.55 3.91 8.57
CA ASP A 166 -21.79 5.27 8.05
C ASP A 166 -20.81 6.31 8.62
N VAL A 167 -20.47 6.20 9.91
CA VAL A 167 -19.48 7.05 10.60
C VAL A 167 -18.09 6.97 9.96
N VAL A 168 -17.71 5.78 9.48
CA VAL A 168 -16.41 5.58 8.82
C VAL A 168 -16.47 6.09 7.38
N GLN A 169 -17.58 5.91 6.69
CA GLN A 169 -17.77 6.43 5.33
C GLN A 169 -17.75 7.97 5.31
N GLU A 170 -18.39 8.64 6.27
CA GLU A 170 -18.36 10.10 6.43
C GLU A 170 -16.92 10.60 6.64
N ARG A 171 -16.11 9.86 7.40
CA ARG A 171 -14.71 10.22 7.68
C ARG A 171 -13.75 9.92 6.53
N LEU A 172 -14.08 8.93 5.72
CA LEU A 172 -13.35 8.62 4.49
C LEU A 172 -13.77 9.51 3.31
N ASP A 173 -14.73 10.44 3.52
CA ASP A 173 -15.12 11.39 2.50
C ASP A 173 -13.91 12.25 2.09
N PRO A 174 -13.59 12.35 0.79
CA PRO A 174 -12.52 13.20 0.29
C PRO A 174 -12.63 14.68 0.70
N ASN A 175 -13.84 15.15 1.05
CA ASN A 175 -14.10 16.52 1.51
C ASN A 175 -13.89 16.71 3.03
N GLY A 176 -13.55 15.65 3.76
CA GLY A 176 -13.30 15.66 5.20
C GLY A 176 -14.56 15.50 6.06
N PRO A 177 -14.40 15.16 7.35
CA PRO A 177 -15.52 14.83 8.22
C PRO A 177 -16.35 16.06 8.61
N THR A 178 -17.69 15.92 8.60
CA THR A 178 -18.63 16.98 9.00
C THR A 178 -18.66 17.21 10.52
N SER A 179 -18.22 16.22 11.31
CA SER A 179 -18.22 16.26 12.76
C SER A 179 -16.83 15.96 13.35
N ARG A 180 -16.38 16.78 14.30
CA ARG A 180 -15.25 16.43 15.19
C ARG A 180 -15.77 15.47 16.25
N HIS A 181 -14.99 14.44 16.59
CA HIS A 181 -15.35 13.58 17.73
C HIS A 181 -15.33 14.42 19.01
N PRO A 182 -16.34 14.27 19.89
CA PRO A 182 -16.13 14.57 21.29
C PRO A 182 -15.18 13.51 21.86
N ASP A 183 -14.29 13.96 22.74
CA ASP A 183 -13.38 13.13 23.53
C ASP A 183 -14.12 12.06 24.35
#